data_AF-A0A969TKE0-F1
#
_entry.id   AF-A0A969TKE0-F1
#
_cell.length_a   1.000
_cell.length_b   1.000
_cell.length_c   1.000
_cell.angle_alpha   90.00
_cell.angle_beta   90.00
_cell.angle_gamma   90.00
#
_symmetry.space_group_name_H-M   'P 1'
#
loop_
_entity.id
_entity.type
_entity.pdbx_description
1 polymer ?
#
loop_
_entity_poly.entity_id
_entity_poly.type
_entity_poly.pdbx_seq_one_letter_code
_entity_poly.pdbx_strand_id
1 'polypeptide(L)'
;MRSAESARRTGWAVRCVYGACESALSTALEMALLGGSFSLFDLAMDCAFEAVFGGGGSSTSTSHPVFYGPDPLKYPNAPLYRGLWELPNTSRGIIIERRLGQNLPATFPTVDRFDEVAGEVTSIKSIDLTSRTYRSSITEVRRTVRRYINAVSRFNGRRWGRFTIRSTDIVSRKLELVIPDSGVNSAQLRALQRLARVYGPSRANPVLVEIIAMGPS
;
A
#
# COMPACT_ATOMS: atom_id res chain seq x y z
N MET A 1 -30.06 40.99 -28.88
CA MET A 1 -30.25 41.51 -27.50
C MET A 1 -31.49 40.90 -26.84
N ARG A 2 -31.50 39.57 -26.64
CA ARG A 2 -32.53 38.85 -25.86
C ARG A 2 -31.87 37.61 -25.25
N SER A 3 -31.06 37.79 -24.20
CA SER A 3 -30.63 36.69 -23.33
C SER A 3 -30.00 37.21 -22.03
N ALA A 4 -30.54 38.29 -21.48
CA ALA A 4 -30.14 38.81 -20.16
C ALA A 4 -31.30 38.78 -19.14
N GLU A 5 -32.45 38.22 -19.54
CA GLU A 5 -33.67 38.15 -18.74
C GLU A 5 -34.21 36.71 -18.69
N SER A 6 -33.38 35.77 -18.22
CA SER A 6 -33.85 34.46 -17.73
C SER A 6 -32.92 33.82 -16.70
N ALA A 7 -32.02 34.60 -16.09
CA ALA A 7 -31.08 34.13 -15.07
C ALA A 7 -31.29 34.83 -13.71
N ARG A 8 -32.55 35.19 -13.40
CA ARG A 8 -32.97 35.75 -12.10
C ARG A 8 -34.02 34.88 -11.39
N ARG A 9 -33.91 33.54 -11.49
CA ARG A 9 -34.82 32.62 -10.78
C ARG A 9 -34.20 31.39 -10.11
N THR A 10 -32.88 31.25 -10.10
CA THR A 10 -32.23 30.20 -9.30
C THR A 10 -31.17 30.85 -8.43
N GLY A 11 -31.52 31.04 -7.15
CA GLY A 11 -30.64 31.62 -6.13
C GLY A 11 -29.48 30.69 -5.78
N TRP A 12 -28.49 30.63 -6.66
CA TRP A 12 -27.20 29.97 -6.42
C TRP A 12 -26.09 30.99 -6.66
N ALA A 13 -25.87 31.84 -5.66
CA ALA A 13 -24.63 32.61 -5.57
C ALA A 13 -23.54 31.68 -5.03
N VAL A 14 -22.82 31.01 -5.93
CA VAL A 14 -21.56 30.35 -5.55
C VAL A 14 -20.51 31.44 -5.46
N ARG A 15 -20.24 31.86 -4.22
CA ARG A 15 -19.13 32.75 -3.89
C ARG A 15 -17.86 31.90 -3.95
N CYS A 16 -17.12 31.98 -5.06
CA CYS A 16 -15.82 31.34 -5.20
C CYS A 16 -14.84 31.92 -4.16
N VAL A 17 -14.33 31.07 -3.27
CA VAL A 17 -13.25 31.38 -2.35
C VAL A 17 -12.12 30.40 -2.67
N TYR A 18 -10.93 30.94 -2.99
CA TYR A 18 -9.68 30.26 -3.34
C TYR A 18 -9.55 29.64 -4.76
N GLY A 19 -9.13 30.47 -5.72
CA GLY A 19 -7.84 30.36 -6.45
C GLY A 19 -7.33 29.02 -7.03
N ALA A 20 -8.15 28.00 -7.26
CA ALA A 20 -7.69 26.74 -7.87
C ALA A 20 -8.62 26.18 -8.97
N CYS A 21 -9.48 27.01 -9.55
CA CYS A 21 -10.46 26.58 -10.57
C CYS A 21 -10.38 27.38 -11.88
N GLU A 22 -9.18 27.82 -12.29
CA GLU A 22 -8.97 28.44 -13.61
C GLU A 22 -8.20 27.54 -14.59
N SER A 23 -7.43 26.55 -14.12
CA SER A 23 -6.66 25.67 -15.02
C SER A 23 -7.47 24.49 -15.56
N ALA A 24 -8.54 24.06 -14.88
CA ALA A 24 -9.36 22.92 -15.31
C ALA A 24 -10.42 23.27 -16.36
N LEU A 25 -10.87 24.53 -16.42
CA LEU A 25 -11.87 24.98 -17.40
C LEU A 25 -11.27 25.23 -18.79
N SER A 26 -9.98 25.57 -18.87
CA SER A 26 -9.32 25.81 -20.16
C SER A 26 -9.10 24.53 -20.96
N THR A 27 -8.80 23.40 -20.29
CA THR A 27 -8.53 22.12 -20.97
C THR A 27 -9.82 21.45 -21.46
N ALA A 28 -10.93 21.63 -20.73
CA ALA A 28 -12.23 21.07 -21.13
C ALA A 28 -12.81 21.77 -22.37
N LEU A 29 -12.49 23.06 -22.58
CA LEU A 29 -12.97 23.82 -23.75
C LEU A 29 -12.23 23.46 -25.05
N GLU A 30 -10.94 23.09 -24.99
CA GLU A 30 -10.19 22.62 -26.18
C GLU A 30 -10.64 21.22 -26.64
N MET A 31 -10.96 20.32 -25.71
CA MET A 31 -11.35 18.94 -26.06
C MET A 31 -12.75 18.84 -26.69
N ALA A 32 -13.62 19.83 -26.47
CA ALA A 32 -14.95 19.87 -27.06
C ALA A 32 -14.95 20.33 -28.54
N LEU A 33 -13.91 21.03 -29.00
CA LEU A 33 -13.79 21.52 -30.39
C LEU A 33 -13.24 20.45 -31.36
N LEU A 34 -12.74 19.32 -30.86
CA LEU A 34 -12.20 18.21 -31.67
C LEU A 34 -13.19 17.04 -31.85
N GLY A 35 -14.46 17.21 -31.48
CA GLY A 35 -15.51 16.23 -31.79
C GLY A 35 -15.43 14.91 -31.02
N GLY A 36 -14.77 14.89 -29.86
CA GLY A 36 -14.77 13.72 -28.98
C GLY A 36 -16.10 13.58 -28.23
N SER A 37 -16.79 12.45 -28.43
CA SER A 37 -17.95 12.05 -27.63
C SER A 37 -17.48 11.59 -26.25
N PHE A 38 -17.49 12.48 -25.26
CA PHE A 38 -17.34 12.09 -23.86
C PHE A 38 -18.72 11.93 -23.21
N SER A 39 -18.96 10.76 -22.63
CA SER A 39 -20.14 10.47 -21.82
C SER A 39 -20.10 11.32 -20.55
N LEU A 40 -21.22 11.96 -20.20
CA LEU A 40 -21.41 12.76 -18.97
C LEU A 40 -21.24 11.94 -17.67
N PHE A 41 -20.97 10.64 -17.75
CA PHE A 41 -20.70 9.77 -16.60
C PHE A 41 -19.23 9.83 -16.10
N ASP A 42 -18.27 10.31 -16.90
CA ASP A 42 -16.83 10.25 -16.54
C ASP A 42 -16.26 11.55 -15.92
N LEU A 43 -17.07 12.59 -15.70
CA LEU A 43 -16.62 13.86 -15.08
C LEU A 43 -17.26 14.16 -13.71
N ALA A 44 -18.08 13.23 -13.18
CA ALA A 44 -18.82 13.43 -11.93
C ALA A 44 -18.22 12.73 -10.70
N MET A 45 -17.15 11.94 -10.86
CA MET A 45 -16.66 11.07 -9.77
C MET A 45 -15.38 11.56 -9.06
N ASP A 46 -15.03 12.84 -9.20
CA ASP A 46 -13.92 13.46 -8.45
C ASP A 46 -14.33 14.66 -7.57
N CYS A 47 -15.63 14.89 -7.34
CA CYS A 47 -16.09 15.98 -6.46
C CYS A 47 -16.99 15.56 -5.29
N ALA A 48 -17.20 14.26 -5.05
CA ALA A 48 -18.24 13.78 -4.13
C ALA A 48 -17.74 12.96 -2.92
N PHE A 49 -16.54 13.21 -2.38
CA PHE A 49 -16.06 12.51 -1.17
C PHE A 49 -15.65 13.42 0.02
N GLU A 50 -16.03 14.70 0.03
CA GLU A 50 -15.82 15.58 1.20
C GLU A 50 -17.09 16.32 1.65
N ALA A 51 -18.19 15.60 1.90
CA ALA A 51 -19.42 16.27 2.38
C ALA A 51 -20.30 15.43 3.32
N VAL A 52 -19.73 14.63 4.24
CA VAL A 52 -20.54 13.95 5.30
C VAL A 52 -20.11 14.26 6.73
N PHE A 53 -18.90 14.75 7.01
CA PHE A 53 -18.52 15.10 8.39
C PHE A 53 -17.98 16.52 8.48
N GLY A 54 -18.86 17.39 8.98
CA GLY A 54 -18.60 18.78 9.29
C GLY A 54 -17.52 18.97 10.35
N GLY A 55 -16.90 20.14 10.30
CA GLY A 55 -15.70 20.48 11.03
C GLY A 55 -15.89 20.83 12.51
N GLY A 56 -14.74 20.97 13.16
CA GLY A 56 -14.51 21.98 14.18
C GLY A 56 -14.09 21.46 15.55
N GLY A 57 -12.83 21.77 15.93
CA GLY A 57 -12.55 22.17 17.32
C GLY A 57 -11.69 21.23 18.16
N SER A 58 -10.40 21.57 18.20
CA SER A 58 -9.53 21.62 19.38
C SER A 58 -9.37 20.39 20.28
N SER A 59 -8.14 19.86 20.22
CA SER A 59 -7.33 19.38 21.34
C SER A 59 -7.96 18.35 22.28
N THR A 60 -7.80 17.09 21.90
CA THR A 60 -7.43 16.06 22.88
C THR A 60 -6.42 15.13 22.22
N SER A 61 -5.19 15.21 22.74
CA SER A 61 -4.24 14.10 22.80
C SER A 61 -4.11 13.27 21.52
N THR A 62 -3.16 13.65 20.67
CA THR A 62 -2.57 12.71 19.72
C THR A 62 -1.92 11.59 20.54
N SER A 63 -2.72 10.58 20.89
CA SER A 63 -2.25 9.26 21.25
C SER A 63 -1.58 8.71 20.00
N HIS A 64 -0.31 9.11 19.81
CA HIS A 64 0.62 8.33 19.04
C HIS A 64 0.47 6.91 19.58
N PRO A 65 0.27 5.89 18.73
CA PRO A 65 0.37 4.53 19.20
C PRO A 65 1.82 4.35 19.67
N VAL A 66 2.05 4.56 20.96
CA VAL A 66 3.26 4.15 21.66
C VAL A 66 3.22 2.63 21.55
N PHE A 67 3.95 2.10 20.57
CA PHE A 67 4.20 0.67 20.47
C PHE A 67 5.06 0.32 21.67
N TYR A 68 4.40 0.00 22.80
CA TYR A 68 5.07 -0.52 23.97
C TYR A 68 5.84 -1.77 23.51
N GLY A 69 7.16 -1.64 23.52
CA GLY A 69 8.06 -2.78 23.62
C GLY A 69 7.73 -3.61 24.86
N PRO A 70 8.55 -4.63 25.19
CA PRO A 70 8.32 -5.43 26.38
C PRO A 70 8.11 -4.52 27.60
N ASP A 71 7.11 -4.83 28.43
CA ASP A 71 6.74 -4.06 29.63
C ASP A 71 8.01 -3.58 30.37
N PRO A 72 8.23 -2.24 30.47
CA PRO A 72 9.46 -1.71 31.06
C PRO A 72 9.60 -2.07 32.54
N LEU A 73 8.51 -2.43 33.22
CA LEU A 73 8.55 -2.96 34.59
C LEU A 73 8.97 -4.43 34.64
N LYS A 74 8.87 -5.17 33.52
CA LYS A 74 9.29 -6.57 33.40
C LYS A 74 10.73 -6.73 32.93
N TYR A 75 11.27 -5.75 32.19
CA TYR A 75 12.65 -5.76 31.69
C TYR A 75 13.28 -4.35 31.78
N PRO A 76 13.85 -3.96 32.94
CA PRO A 76 14.32 -2.59 33.18
C PRO A 76 15.49 -2.14 32.29
N ASN A 77 16.12 -3.07 31.56
CA ASN A 77 17.25 -2.82 30.65
C ASN A 77 16.93 -3.13 29.17
N ALA A 78 15.65 -3.31 28.81
CA ALA A 78 15.29 -3.54 27.41
C ALA A 78 15.54 -2.26 26.58
N PRO A 79 16.16 -2.36 25.39
CA PRO A 79 16.34 -1.21 24.51
C PRO A 79 14.98 -0.63 24.11
N LEU A 80 14.82 0.68 24.26
CA LEU A 80 13.65 1.40 23.74
C LEU A 80 13.76 1.46 22.22
N TYR A 81 12.87 0.77 21.52
CA TYR A 81 12.77 0.85 20.06
C TYR A 81 12.06 2.15 19.68
N ARG A 82 12.75 3.03 18.95
CA ARG A 82 12.22 4.34 18.52
C ARG A 82 11.47 4.29 17.19
N GLY A 83 11.45 3.13 16.52
CA GLY A 83 10.75 2.98 15.26
C GLY A 83 10.64 1.53 14.80
N LEU A 84 9.74 1.31 13.83
CA LEU A 84 9.43 0.00 13.25
C LEU A 84 10.67 -0.81 12.82
N TRP A 85 11.69 -0.13 12.30
CA TRP A 85 12.90 -0.75 11.75
C TRP A 85 13.98 -1.08 12.80
N GLU A 86 13.88 -0.52 14.01
CA GLU A 86 14.78 -0.84 15.13
C GLU A 86 14.37 -2.12 15.86
N LEU A 87 13.13 -2.58 15.64
CA LEU A 87 12.61 -3.80 16.23
C LEU A 87 13.36 -5.05 15.72
N PRO A 88 13.41 -6.11 16.54
CA PRO A 88 13.86 -7.42 16.08
C PRO A 88 13.05 -7.87 14.86
N ASN A 89 13.69 -8.58 13.93
CA ASN A 89 13.08 -9.02 12.67
C ASN A 89 11.71 -9.68 12.85
N THR A 90 11.55 -10.53 13.88
CA THR A 90 10.30 -11.22 14.18
C THR A 90 9.19 -10.24 14.60
N SER A 91 9.47 -9.38 15.58
CA SER A 91 8.49 -8.39 16.06
C SER A 91 8.08 -7.41 14.97
N ARG A 92 9.06 -6.96 14.15
CA ARG A 92 8.81 -6.11 12.99
C ARG A 92 7.89 -6.80 11.98
N GLY A 93 8.18 -8.06 11.64
CA GLY A 93 7.37 -8.84 10.70
C GLY A 93 5.90 -8.93 11.15
N ILE A 94 5.67 -9.31 12.41
CA ILE A 94 4.31 -9.44 12.97
C ILE A 94 3.54 -8.12 12.90
N ILE A 95 4.18 -7.00 13.23
CA ILE A 95 3.52 -5.68 13.19
C ILE A 95 3.17 -5.30 11.75
N ILE A 96 4.09 -5.50 10.81
CA ILE A 96 3.88 -5.19 9.39
C ILE A 96 2.75 -6.05 8.81
N GLU A 97 2.77 -7.36 9.06
CA GLU A 97 1.74 -8.29 8.60
C GLU A 97 0.34 -7.87 9.10
N ARG A 98 0.22 -7.49 10.37
CA ARG A 98 -1.04 -6.98 10.93
C ARG A 98 -1.48 -5.66 10.30
N ARG A 99 -0.56 -4.71 10.10
CA ARG A 99 -0.87 -3.41 9.48
C ARG A 99 -1.35 -3.56 8.03
N LEU A 100 -0.86 -4.58 7.33
CA LEU A 100 -1.25 -4.90 5.95
C LEU A 100 -2.43 -5.90 5.86
N GLY A 101 -3.07 -6.23 6.99
CA GLY A 101 -4.31 -7.01 6.99
C GLY A 101 -4.12 -8.52 6.79
N GLN A 102 -3.05 -9.10 7.34
CA GLN A 102 -2.91 -10.56 7.49
C GLN A 102 -4.20 -11.18 8.05
N ASN A 103 -4.74 -12.18 7.36
CA ASN A 103 -5.96 -12.89 7.77
C ASN A 103 -5.74 -14.41 8.00
N LEU A 104 -4.55 -14.92 7.67
CA LEU A 104 -4.12 -16.27 8.01
C LEU A 104 -3.36 -16.29 9.34
N PRO A 105 -3.27 -17.44 10.02
CA PRO A 105 -2.44 -17.57 11.22
C PRO A 105 -1.00 -17.16 10.93
N ALA A 106 -0.31 -16.51 11.88
CA ALA A 106 1.10 -16.13 11.73
C ALA A 106 2.05 -17.32 11.49
N THR A 107 1.64 -18.53 11.86
CA THR A 107 2.37 -19.78 11.58
C THR A 107 2.05 -20.40 10.22
N PHE A 108 1.09 -19.84 9.47
CA PHE A 108 0.71 -20.35 8.17
C PHE A 108 1.91 -20.18 7.22
N PRO A 109 2.34 -21.24 6.53
CA PRO A 109 3.57 -21.16 5.76
C PRO A 109 3.35 -20.40 4.46
N THR A 110 4.37 -19.62 4.09
CA THR A 110 4.51 -18.89 2.81
C THR A 110 3.58 -17.69 2.64
N VAL A 111 2.27 -17.87 2.81
CA VAL A 111 1.25 -16.84 2.55
C VAL A 111 0.65 -16.34 3.86
N ASP A 112 0.37 -15.05 3.89
CA ASP A 112 -0.06 -14.32 5.08
C ASP A 112 -1.52 -13.84 4.94
N ARG A 113 -1.99 -13.66 3.70
CA ARG A 113 -3.38 -13.31 3.41
C ARG A 113 -3.92 -14.14 2.25
N PHE A 114 -5.17 -14.56 2.36
CA PHE A 114 -5.93 -15.15 1.27
C PHE A 114 -7.26 -14.41 1.10
N ASP A 115 -7.48 -13.85 -0.09
CA ASP A 115 -8.77 -13.31 -0.50
C ASP A 115 -9.56 -14.42 -1.21
N GLU A 116 -10.58 -14.96 -0.54
CA GLU A 116 -11.40 -16.06 -1.08
C GLU A 116 -12.27 -15.62 -2.27
N VAL A 117 -12.62 -14.34 -2.36
CA VAL A 117 -13.48 -13.81 -3.42
C VAL A 117 -12.66 -13.58 -4.69
N ALA A 118 -11.49 -12.94 -4.55
CA ALA A 118 -10.58 -12.70 -5.68
C ALA A 118 -9.73 -13.93 -6.04
N GLY A 119 -9.61 -14.91 -5.14
CA GLY A 119 -8.67 -16.03 -5.27
C GLY A 119 -7.21 -15.59 -5.21
N GLU A 120 -6.92 -14.48 -4.51
CA GLU A 120 -5.56 -13.93 -4.40
C GLU A 120 -4.86 -14.43 -3.14
N VAL A 121 -3.71 -15.09 -3.31
CA VAL A 121 -2.79 -15.35 -2.19
C VAL A 121 -1.73 -14.26 -2.12
N THR A 122 -1.59 -13.65 -0.94
CA THR A 122 -0.58 -12.63 -0.67
C THR A 122 0.43 -13.12 0.36
N SER A 123 1.72 -12.97 0.07
CA SER A 123 2.79 -13.05 1.05
C SER A 123 3.27 -11.65 1.38
N ILE A 124 3.32 -11.33 2.67
CA ILE A 124 3.81 -10.06 3.21
C ILE A 124 5.19 -10.32 3.80
N LYS A 125 6.21 -9.62 3.30
CA LYS A 125 7.59 -9.81 3.77
C LYS A 125 8.25 -8.47 3.98
N SER A 126 9.00 -8.33 5.08
CA SER A 126 9.81 -7.15 5.34
C SER A 126 11.30 -7.45 5.17
N ILE A 127 12.04 -6.49 4.61
CA ILE A 127 13.49 -6.56 4.50
C ILE A 127 14.08 -5.20 4.87
N ASP A 128 14.93 -5.19 5.89
CA ASP A 128 15.67 -3.99 6.28
C ASP A 128 16.93 -3.85 5.40
N LEU A 129 16.79 -3.08 4.32
CA LEU A 129 17.89 -2.78 3.39
C LEU A 129 19.01 -1.94 4.01
N THR A 130 18.76 -1.32 5.17
CA THR A 130 19.73 -0.51 5.92
C THR A 130 20.58 -1.34 6.88
N SER A 131 20.26 -2.61 7.10
CA SER A 131 21.07 -3.52 7.92
C SER A 131 22.43 -3.82 7.28
N ARG A 132 23.45 -4.10 8.11
CA ARG A 132 24.82 -4.37 7.66
C ARG A 132 24.91 -5.45 6.57
N THR A 133 24.14 -6.53 6.70
CA THR A 133 24.09 -7.63 5.73
C THR A 133 23.66 -7.17 4.33
N TYR A 134 22.63 -6.33 4.25
CA TYR A 134 22.05 -5.91 2.97
C TYR A 134 22.67 -4.65 2.38
N ARG A 135 23.21 -3.76 3.23
CA ARG A 135 24.03 -2.61 2.78
C ARG A 135 25.26 -3.07 2.00
N SER A 136 25.93 -4.12 2.48
CA SER A 136 27.20 -4.57 1.93
C SER A 136 27.06 -5.51 0.72
N SER A 137 25.85 -6.00 0.41
CA SER A 137 25.67 -6.96 -0.69
C SER A 137 24.33 -6.83 -1.41
N ILE A 138 24.37 -6.21 -2.60
CA ILE A 138 23.26 -6.22 -3.55
C ILE A 138 22.87 -7.65 -3.97
N THR A 139 23.83 -8.57 -3.99
CA THR A 139 23.61 -9.98 -4.32
C THR A 139 22.71 -10.65 -3.29
N GLU A 140 22.92 -10.38 -1.99
CA GLU A 140 22.09 -10.95 -0.93
C GLU A 140 20.67 -10.39 -0.94
N VAL A 141 20.49 -9.11 -1.26
CA VAL A 141 19.15 -8.52 -1.47
C VAL A 141 18.42 -9.28 -2.58
N ARG A 142 19.08 -9.45 -3.74
CA ARG A 142 18.47 -10.14 -4.89
C ARG A 142 18.17 -11.60 -4.59
N ARG A 143 19.08 -12.31 -3.94
CA ARG A 143 18.92 -13.72 -3.57
C ARG A 143 17.75 -13.90 -2.61
N THR A 144 17.64 -13.02 -1.61
CA THR A 144 16.56 -13.04 -0.61
C THR A 144 15.21 -12.81 -1.28
N VAL A 145 15.06 -11.76 -2.08
CA VAL A 145 13.77 -11.45 -2.72
C VAL A 145 13.38 -12.49 -3.77
N ARG A 146 14.34 -13.06 -4.52
CA ARG A 146 14.07 -14.21 -5.40
C ARG A 146 13.54 -15.42 -4.62
N ARG A 147 14.06 -15.69 -3.41
CA ARG A 147 13.54 -16.77 -2.57
C ARG A 147 12.08 -16.52 -2.19
N TYR A 148 11.72 -15.29 -1.82
CA TYR A 148 10.33 -14.94 -1.51
C TYR A 148 9.43 -15.12 -2.74
N ILE A 149 9.80 -14.55 -3.89
CA ILE A 149 9.06 -14.72 -5.16
C ILE A 149 8.89 -16.20 -5.50
N ASN A 150 9.95 -17.01 -5.36
CA ASN A 150 9.89 -18.44 -5.65
C ASN A 150 8.99 -19.20 -4.67
N ALA A 151 8.97 -18.82 -3.40
CA ALA A 151 8.10 -19.44 -2.40
C ALA A 151 6.62 -19.18 -2.75
N VAL A 152 6.26 -17.93 -3.06
CA VAL A 152 4.89 -17.57 -3.46
C VAL A 152 4.50 -18.24 -4.76
N SER A 153 5.38 -18.20 -5.78
CA SER A 153 5.13 -18.83 -7.08
C SER A 153 4.86 -20.34 -6.95
N ARG A 154 5.61 -21.03 -6.08
CA ARG A 154 5.46 -22.49 -5.87
C ARG A 154 4.32 -22.85 -4.91
N PHE A 155 3.65 -21.88 -4.31
CA PHE A 155 2.52 -22.15 -3.44
C PHE A 155 1.34 -22.67 -4.26
N ASN A 156 0.90 -23.88 -3.92
CA ASN A 156 -0.16 -24.64 -4.60
C ASN A 156 -1.26 -25.05 -3.62
N GLY A 157 -1.52 -24.22 -2.61
CA GLY A 157 -2.49 -24.52 -1.57
C GLY A 157 -1.91 -25.34 -0.41
N ARG A 158 -2.66 -25.38 0.69
CA ARG A 158 -2.31 -26.08 1.92
C ARG A 158 -3.52 -26.17 2.85
N ARG A 159 -3.57 -27.26 3.60
CA ARG A 159 -4.38 -27.36 4.83
C ARG A 159 -3.49 -27.08 6.06
N TRP A 160 -3.90 -26.17 6.92
CA TRP A 160 -3.16 -25.78 8.13
C TRP A 160 -4.14 -25.47 9.27
N GLY A 161 -4.18 -26.34 10.27
CA GLY A 161 -5.23 -26.28 11.30
C GLY A 161 -6.63 -26.33 10.65
N ARG A 162 -7.43 -25.30 10.90
CA ARG A 162 -8.77 -25.13 10.32
C ARG A 162 -8.80 -24.49 8.92
N PHE A 163 -7.69 -23.91 8.47
CA PHE A 163 -7.64 -23.21 7.18
C PHE A 163 -7.29 -24.19 6.06
N THR A 164 -7.99 -24.11 4.94
CA THR A 164 -7.71 -24.90 3.75
C THR A 164 -7.77 -24.00 2.53
N ILE A 165 -6.64 -23.85 1.84
CA ILE A 165 -6.56 -23.20 0.53
C ILE A 165 -6.28 -24.30 -0.49
N ARG A 166 -7.18 -24.54 -1.44
CA ARG A 166 -6.91 -25.50 -2.52
C ARG A 166 -6.16 -24.81 -3.65
N SER A 167 -5.37 -25.56 -4.41
CA SER A 167 -4.71 -25.03 -5.61
C SER A 167 -5.69 -24.40 -6.60
N THR A 168 -6.89 -24.98 -6.71
CA THR A 168 -7.98 -24.53 -7.58
C THR A 168 -8.59 -23.20 -7.16
N ASP A 169 -8.43 -22.82 -5.89
CA ASP A 169 -8.95 -21.54 -5.37
C ASP A 169 -7.95 -20.39 -5.59
N ILE A 170 -6.74 -20.68 -6.10
CA ILE A 170 -5.67 -19.69 -6.30
C ILE A 170 -5.70 -19.20 -7.74
N VAL A 171 -6.26 -18.02 -7.93
CA VAL A 171 -6.34 -17.30 -9.22
C VAL A 171 -5.09 -16.44 -9.44
N SER A 172 -4.65 -15.72 -8.41
CA SER A 172 -3.51 -14.80 -8.52
C SER A 172 -2.57 -14.90 -7.30
N ARG A 173 -1.35 -14.38 -7.48
CA ARG A 173 -0.28 -14.45 -6.47
C ARG A 173 0.38 -13.08 -6.33
N LYS A 174 0.50 -12.62 -5.09
CA LYS A 174 1.10 -11.34 -4.75
C LYS A 174 2.17 -11.48 -3.67
N LEU A 175 3.25 -10.70 -3.83
CA LEU A 175 4.26 -10.47 -2.82
C LEU A 175 4.27 -8.98 -2.47
N GLU A 176 3.83 -8.64 -1.27
CA GLU A 176 3.97 -7.30 -0.69
C GLU A 176 5.32 -7.24 0.04
N LEU A 177 6.31 -6.62 -0.62
CA LEU A 177 7.67 -6.47 -0.10
C LEU A 177 7.82 -5.11 0.59
N VAL A 178 7.87 -5.13 1.91
CA VAL A 178 8.00 -3.94 2.74
C VAL A 178 9.46 -3.59 2.98
N ILE A 179 9.82 -2.34 2.72
CA ILE A 179 11.16 -1.78 2.88
C ILE A 179 11.12 -0.47 3.69
N PRO A 180 12.24 -0.06 4.31
CA PRO A 180 12.33 1.27 4.90
C PRO A 180 12.04 2.35 3.87
N ASP A 181 11.34 3.41 4.28
CA ASP A 181 11.11 4.60 3.44
C ASP A 181 12.36 5.47 3.26
N SER A 182 13.36 5.26 4.12
CA SER A 182 14.57 6.07 4.22
C SER A 182 15.81 5.19 4.37
N GLY A 183 16.97 5.75 3.99
CA GLY A 183 18.26 5.03 4.07
C GLY A 183 18.47 3.94 3.02
N VAL A 184 17.53 3.75 2.09
CA VAL A 184 17.63 2.78 1.00
C VAL A 184 18.51 3.33 -0.14
N ASN A 185 19.46 2.52 -0.62
CA ASN A 185 20.30 2.89 -1.74
C ASN A 185 19.54 2.79 -3.07
N SER A 186 19.68 3.78 -3.96
CA SER A 186 19.04 3.79 -5.28
C SER A 186 19.34 2.54 -6.14
N ALA A 187 20.54 1.97 -6.02
CA ALA A 187 20.90 0.72 -6.70
C ALA A 187 20.15 -0.50 -6.16
N GLN A 188 19.90 -0.54 -4.84
CA GLN A 188 19.05 -1.58 -4.22
C GLN A 188 17.62 -1.45 -4.74
N LEU A 189 17.06 -0.23 -4.71
CA LEU A 189 15.71 0.02 -5.20
C LEU A 189 15.54 -0.37 -6.67
N ARG A 190 16.47 0.03 -7.56
CA ARG A 190 16.46 -0.39 -8.97
C ARG A 190 16.53 -1.92 -9.13
N ALA A 191 17.33 -2.60 -8.31
CA ALA A 191 17.40 -4.05 -8.37
C ALA A 191 16.08 -4.72 -7.94
N LEU A 192 15.41 -4.18 -6.92
CA LEU A 192 14.10 -4.65 -6.47
C LEU A 192 13.03 -4.40 -7.54
N GLN A 193 12.97 -3.19 -8.09
CA GLN A 193 12.05 -2.85 -9.18
C GLN A 193 12.25 -3.75 -10.41
N ARG A 194 13.49 -4.07 -10.76
CA ARG A 194 13.77 -5.02 -11.85
C ARG A 194 13.30 -6.43 -11.51
N LEU A 195 13.45 -6.89 -10.26
CA LEU A 195 12.90 -8.19 -9.85
C LEU A 195 11.37 -8.19 -9.94
N ALA A 196 10.73 -7.11 -9.50
CA ALA A 196 9.28 -6.96 -9.54
C ALA A 196 8.73 -6.95 -10.98
N ARG A 197 9.34 -6.19 -11.89
CA ARG A 197 8.87 -6.03 -13.27
C ARG A 197 9.22 -7.19 -14.19
N VAL A 198 10.30 -7.92 -13.91
CA VAL A 198 10.81 -8.97 -14.81
C VAL A 198 10.73 -10.36 -14.19
N TYR A 199 11.31 -10.55 -13.00
CA TYR A 199 11.49 -11.90 -12.45
C TYR A 199 10.20 -12.48 -11.84
N GLY A 200 9.38 -11.65 -11.19
CA GLY A 200 8.07 -12.08 -10.66
C GLY A 200 7.11 -12.57 -11.75
N PRO A 201 6.90 -11.79 -12.83
CA PRO A 201 6.07 -12.21 -13.96
C PRO A 201 6.63 -13.40 -14.73
N SER A 202 7.96 -13.56 -14.81
CA SER A 202 8.59 -14.65 -15.57
C SER A 202 8.56 -16.02 -14.89
N ARG A 203 7.86 -16.17 -13.75
CA ARG A 203 7.76 -17.46 -13.05
C ARG A 203 6.68 -18.33 -13.68
N ALA A 204 6.77 -19.65 -13.49
CA ALA A 204 5.76 -20.60 -13.98
C ALA A 204 4.34 -20.25 -13.50
N ASN A 205 4.21 -19.89 -12.22
CA ASN A 205 3.05 -19.18 -11.71
C ASN A 205 3.48 -17.73 -11.44
N PRO A 206 3.05 -16.76 -12.27
CA PRO A 206 3.43 -15.36 -12.14
C PRO A 206 3.12 -14.80 -10.76
N VAL A 207 3.99 -13.92 -10.25
CA VAL A 207 3.82 -13.24 -8.97
C VAL A 207 3.89 -11.73 -9.20
N LEU A 208 2.82 -11.02 -8.83
CA LEU A 208 2.83 -9.57 -8.72
C LEU A 208 3.67 -9.18 -7.50
N VAL A 209 4.67 -8.34 -7.69
CA VAL A 209 5.50 -7.87 -6.58
C VAL A 209 5.24 -6.39 -6.38
N GLU A 210 4.70 -6.05 -5.22
CA GLU A 210 4.43 -4.69 -4.81
C GLU A 210 5.48 -4.27 -3.76
N ILE A 211 6.16 -3.15 -4.01
CA ILE A 211 7.17 -2.63 -3.08
C ILE A 211 6.51 -1.53 -2.26
N ILE A 212 6.45 -1.72 -0.95
CA ILE A 212 5.79 -0.80 -0.02
C ILE A 212 6.86 -0.18 0.88
N ALA A 213 6.99 1.15 0.83
CA ALA A 213 7.86 1.90 1.73
C ALA A 213 7.10 2.20 3.03
N MET A 214 7.72 1.91 4.18
CA MET A 214 7.17 2.24 5.51
C MET A 214 8.19 2.98 6.36
N GLY A 215 7.73 4.06 7.00
CA GLY A 215 8.54 4.87 7.90
C GLY A 215 8.56 4.43 9.35
N PRO A 216 9.40 5.07 10.19
CA PRO A 216 9.30 4.96 11.64
C PRO A 216 7.96 5.57 12.06
N SER A 217 7.06 4.72 12.55
CA SER A 217 5.78 5.12 13.15
C SER A 217 5.99 5.83 14.48
#